data_AF-A0A966W7E3-F1
#
_entry.id   AF-A0A966W7E3-F1
#
_cell.length_a   1.000
_cell.length_b   1.000
_cell.length_c   1.000
_cell.angle_alpha   90.00
_cell.angle_beta   90.00
_cell.angle_gamma   90.00
#
_symmetry.space_group_name_H-M   'P 1'
#
loop_
_entity.id
_entity.type
_entity.pdbx_description
1 polymer ?
#
loop_
_entity_poly.entity_id
_entity_poly.type
_entity_poly.pdbx_seq_one_letter_code
_entity_poly.pdbx_strand_id
1 'polypeptide(L)'
;MDPAHPTVLFMGGGDGAGRLAEVVGACDAVVRSRGKEVTRFVVICGRNEPLRAAFEAREWRGPTTILGQVANVHEWMTASDVVVTKPGSLTVSESLAIGRPLLLGPPLPGQEEGNIPFVCDNGAGMAYRDATEASMLLDGMLADPASLWEMGQRTFPLRHLKATERVLDLVQSLVMKSRNPQS
;
A
#
# COMPACT_ATOMS: atom_id res chain seq x y z
N MET A 1 3.27 14.20 -7.71
CA MET A 1 2.12 14.44 -6.82
C MET A 1 1.39 15.64 -7.36
N ASP A 2 0.08 15.52 -7.57
CA ASP A 2 -0.79 16.68 -7.77
C ASP A 2 -1.31 17.11 -6.39
N PRO A 3 -0.79 18.20 -5.79
CA PRO A 3 -1.20 18.61 -4.44
C PRO A 3 -2.66 19.06 -4.37
N ALA A 4 -3.27 19.41 -5.52
CA ALA A 4 -4.65 19.84 -5.60
C ALA A 4 -5.64 18.66 -5.63
N HIS A 5 -5.24 17.53 -6.23
CA HIS A 5 -6.10 16.35 -6.42
C HIS A 5 -5.35 15.05 -6.10
N PRO A 6 -5.15 14.71 -4.81
CA PRO A 6 -4.41 13.52 -4.45
C PRO A 6 -5.13 12.26 -4.95
N THR A 7 -4.34 11.32 -5.47
CA THR A 7 -4.82 10.03 -5.98
C THR A 7 -4.45 8.92 -4.99
N VAL A 8 -5.45 8.18 -4.52
CA VAL A 8 -5.28 7.05 -3.60
C VAL A 8 -5.49 5.74 -4.37
N LEU A 9 -4.49 4.88 -4.34
CA LEU A 9 -4.57 3.55 -4.92
C LEU A 9 -4.90 2.52 -3.84
N PHE A 10 -6.00 1.78 -4.02
CA PHE A 10 -6.40 0.69 -3.16
C PHE A 10 -6.15 -0.66 -3.84
N MET A 11 -5.50 -1.59 -3.13
CA MET A 11 -5.20 -2.93 -3.65
C MET A 11 -5.41 -4.00 -2.58
N GLY A 12 -6.18 -5.05 -2.90
CA GLY A 12 -6.48 -6.18 -2.01
C GLY A 12 -5.60 -7.42 -2.21
N GLY A 13 -4.51 -7.34 -2.98
CA GLY A 13 -3.75 -8.52 -3.42
C GLY A 13 -4.39 -9.27 -4.60
N GLY A 14 -3.69 -10.29 -5.13
CA GLY A 14 -4.02 -10.92 -6.43
C GLY A 14 -5.39 -11.59 -6.52
N ASP A 15 -5.93 -12.08 -5.41
CA ASP A 15 -7.28 -12.69 -5.36
C ASP A 15 -8.38 -11.69 -4.98
N GLY A 16 -8.04 -10.41 -4.79
CA GLY A 16 -8.95 -9.40 -4.26
C GLY A 16 -9.59 -9.80 -2.93
N ALA A 17 -8.90 -10.67 -2.18
CA ALA A 17 -9.36 -11.24 -0.92
C ALA A 17 -9.11 -10.26 0.22
N GLY A 18 -10.08 -10.15 1.14
CA GLY A 18 -9.95 -9.37 2.37
C GLY A 18 -10.90 -8.19 2.47
N ARG A 19 -10.55 -7.23 3.32
CA ARG A 19 -11.41 -6.12 3.76
C ARG A 19 -11.43 -4.94 2.79
N LEU A 20 -11.07 -5.14 1.52
CA LEU A 20 -10.97 -4.08 0.52
C LEU A 20 -12.31 -3.34 0.35
N ALA A 21 -13.42 -4.08 0.31
CA ALA A 21 -14.78 -3.54 0.26
C ALA A 21 -15.07 -2.56 1.41
N GLU A 22 -14.78 -3.00 2.64
CA GLU A 22 -15.00 -2.22 3.86
C GLU A 22 -14.12 -0.97 3.89
N VAL A 23 -12.83 -1.12 3.61
CA VAL A 23 -11.84 -0.03 3.66
C VAL A 23 -12.15 1.03 2.60
N VAL A 24 -12.34 0.64 1.34
CA VAL A 24 -12.69 1.58 0.27
C VAL A 24 -14.02 2.28 0.58
N GLY A 25 -15.00 1.53 1.11
CA GLY A 25 -16.29 2.09 1.50
C GLY A 25 -16.20 3.13 2.62
N ALA A 26 -15.38 2.88 3.65
CA ALA A 26 -15.15 3.82 4.75
C ALA A 26 -14.35 5.05 4.28
N CYS A 27 -13.32 4.86 3.46
CA CYS A 27 -12.54 5.96 2.89
C CYS A 27 -13.38 6.88 1.97
N ASP A 28 -14.31 6.32 1.18
CA ASP A 28 -15.24 7.11 0.38
C ASP A 28 -16.16 7.99 1.25
N ALA A 29 -16.46 7.57 2.49
CA ALA A 29 -17.28 8.35 3.42
C ALA A 29 -16.60 9.63 3.93
N VAL A 30 -15.29 9.58 4.16
CA VAL A 30 -14.55 10.74 4.69
C VAL A 30 -14.23 11.78 3.61
N VAL A 31 -14.16 11.42 2.33
CA VAL A 31 -13.96 12.36 1.21
C VAL A 31 -15.00 13.50 1.21
N ARG A 32 -16.22 13.24 1.70
CA ARG A 32 -17.31 14.24 1.77
C ARG A 32 -17.09 15.34 2.82
N SER A 33 -16.34 15.09 3.89
CA SER A 33 -16.27 16.00 5.04
C SER A 33 -15.41 17.24 4.78
N ARG A 34 -14.56 17.21 3.75
CA ARG A 34 -13.53 18.24 3.55
C ARG A 34 -13.90 19.37 2.61
N GLY A 35 -14.96 19.24 1.80
CA GLY A 35 -15.32 20.26 0.80
C GLY A 35 -14.17 20.67 -0.14
N LYS A 36 -13.07 19.90 -0.17
CA LYS A 36 -11.87 20.13 -0.98
C LYS A 36 -12.03 19.38 -2.29
N GLU A 37 -11.36 19.91 -3.32
CA GLU A 37 -11.31 19.33 -4.64
C GLU A 37 -10.81 17.88 -4.59
N VAL A 38 -11.78 16.97 -4.67
CA VAL A 38 -11.73 15.72 -5.42
C VAL A 38 -10.48 14.84 -5.21
N THR A 39 -10.42 14.16 -4.07
CA THR A 39 -9.57 12.95 -3.93
C THR A 39 -10.00 11.93 -4.98
N ARG A 40 -9.05 11.48 -5.81
CA ARG A 40 -9.30 10.43 -6.82
C ARG A 40 -8.99 9.07 -6.24
N PHE A 41 -9.90 8.13 -6.40
CA PHE A 41 -9.65 6.74 -6.03
C PHE A 41 -9.35 5.90 -7.27
N VAL A 42 -8.35 5.04 -7.16
CA VAL A 42 -8.10 3.94 -8.09
C VAL A 42 -8.18 2.66 -7.27
N VAL A 43 -9.02 1.72 -7.68
CA VAL A 43 -9.22 0.47 -6.96
C VAL A 43 -8.92 -0.69 -7.87
N ILE A 44 -7.89 -1.48 -7.53
CA ILE A 44 -7.53 -2.70 -8.26
C ILE A 44 -8.11 -3.90 -7.52
N CYS A 45 -9.16 -4.48 -8.09
CA CYS A 45 -9.86 -5.65 -7.55
C CYS A 45 -9.14 -6.97 -7.87
N GLY A 46 -8.12 -6.95 -8.74
CA GLY A 46 -7.42 -8.16 -9.16
C GLY A 46 -8.37 -9.14 -9.85
N ARG A 47 -8.33 -10.42 -9.45
CA ARG A 47 -9.23 -11.46 -10.00
C ARG A 47 -10.64 -11.48 -9.38
N ASN A 48 -10.95 -10.59 -8.44
CA ASN A 48 -12.25 -10.55 -7.77
C ASN A 48 -13.30 -9.82 -8.62
N GLU A 49 -13.78 -10.49 -9.67
CA GLU A 49 -14.82 -9.95 -10.57
C GLU A 49 -16.14 -9.61 -9.84
N PRO A 50 -16.63 -10.39 -8.86
CA PRO A 50 -17.81 -9.99 -8.09
C PRO A 50 -17.65 -8.65 -7.37
N LEU A 51 -16.50 -8.41 -6.74
CA LEU A 51 -16.20 -7.14 -6.08
C LEU A 51 -16.09 -6.00 -7.09
N ARG A 52 -15.42 -6.25 -8.22
CA ARG A 52 -15.30 -5.28 -9.31
C ARG A 52 -16.67 -4.85 -9.83
N ALA A 53 -17.54 -5.80 -10.16
CA ALA A 53 -18.89 -5.50 -10.64
C ALA A 53 -19.71 -4.72 -9.59
N ALA A 54 -19.60 -5.08 -8.32
CA ALA A 54 -20.26 -4.36 -7.22
C ALA A 54 -19.76 -2.91 -7.08
N PHE A 55 -18.45 -2.67 -7.29
CA PHE A 55 -17.86 -1.33 -7.26
C PHE A 55 -18.16 -0.51 -8.52
N GLU A 56 -18.23 -1.12 -9.70
CA GLU A 56 -18.63 -0.45 -10.95
C GLU A 56 -20.11 -0.02 -10.90
N ALA A 57 -20.97 -0.79 -10.23
CA ALA A 57 -22.40 -0.47 -10.06
C ALA A 57 -22.68 0.53 -8.93
N ARG A 58 -21.69 0.88 -8.11
CA ARG A 58 -21.83 1.79 -6.97
C ARG A 58 -21.66 3.24 -7.40
N GLU A 59 -22.50 4.13 -6.86
CA GLU A 59 -22.25 5.57 -6.92
C GLU A 59 -21.16 5.98 -5.91
N TRP A 60 -20.11 6.62 -6.43
CA TRP A 60 -18.98 7.10 -5.64
C TRP A 60 -19.10 8.60 -5.38
N ARG A 61 -18.59 9.05 -4.23
CA ARG A 61 -18.67 10.47 -3.86
C ARG A 61 -17.66 11.34 -4.62
N GLY A 62 -16.60 10.73 -5.15
CA GLY A 62 -15.60 11.36 -6.01
C GLY A 62 -15.23 10.48 -7.22
N PRO A 63 -14.35 10.95 -8.12
CA PRO A 63 -13.81 10.20 -9.24
C PRO A 63 -13.14 8.94 -8.75
N THR A 64 -13.71 7.83 -9.15
CA THR A 64 -13.24 6.52 -8.79
C THR A 64 -13.06 5.71 -10.06
N THR A 65 -11.86 5.18 -10.25
CA THR A 65 -11.54 4.24 -11.33
C THR A 65 -11.49 2.84 -10.73
N ILE A 66 -12.33 1.94 -11.24
CA ILE A 66 -12.37 0.54 -10.82
C ILE A 66 -11.67 -0.30 -11.89
N LEU A 67 -10.71 -1.12 -11.46
CA LEU A 67 -9.90 -1.97 -12.32
C LEU A 67 -9.99 -3.42 -11.85
N GLY A 68 -9.98 -4.36 -12.80
CA GLY A 68 -9.81 -5.78 -12.52
C GLY A 68 -8.34 -6.16 -12.34
N GLN A 69 -7.93 -7.28 -12.94
CA GLN A 69 -6.51 -7.65 -13.01
C GLN A 69 -5.80 -6.77 -14.05
N VAL A 70 -4.73 -6.10 -13.65
CA VAL A 70 -3.90 -5.27 -14.54
C VAL A 70 -2.44 -5.72 -14.49
N ALA A 71 -1.74 -5.65 -15.63
CA ALA A 71 -0.32 -5.99 -15.71
C ALA A 71 0.59 -4.82 -15.27
N ASN A 72 0.10 -3.60 -15.35
CA ASN A 72 0.84 -2.36 -15.12
C ASN A 72 0.58 -1.74 -13.74
N VAL A 73 0.50 -2.56 -12.68
CA VAL A 73 0.28 -2.07 -11.29
C VAL A 73 1.27 -0.98 -10.90
N HIS A 74 2.54 -1.12 -11.31
CA HIS A 74 3.60 -0.12 -11.04
C HIS A 74 3.31 1.27 -11.64
N GLU A 75 2.65 1.35 -12.80
CA GLU A 75 2.24 2.63 -13.40
C GLU A 75 1.16 3.29 -12.54
N TRP A 76 0.18 2.52 -12.08
CA TRP A 76 -0.86 3.00 -11.17
C TRP A 76 -0.29 3.45 -9.82
N MET A 77 0.65 2.69 -9.25
CA MET A 77 1.34 3.08 -8.03
C MET A 77 2.13 4.38 -8.24
N THR A 78 2.81 4.53 -9.38
CA THR A 78 3.58 5.74 -9.72
C THR A 78 2.67 6.96 -9.92
N ALA A 79 1.48 6.75 -10.46
CA ALA A 79 0.48 7.79 -10.64
C ALA A 79 -0.27 8.17 -9.34
N SER A 80 -0.17 7.34 -8.29
CA SER A 80 -0.81 7.57 -7.00
C SER A 80 0.05 8.40 -6.04
N ASP A 81 -0.57 9.00 -5.04
CA ASP A 81 0.07 9.72 -3.93
C ASP A 81 0.12 8.87 -2.66
N VAL A 82 -0.82 7.94 -2.47
CA VAL A 82 -0.86 6.97 -1.37
C VAL A 82 -1.25 5.61 -1.89
N VAL A 83 -0.58 4.57 -1.39
CA VAL A 83 -0.92 3.17 -1.66
C VAL A 83 -1.52 2.53 -0.41
N VAL A 84 -2.79 2.13 -0.48
CA VAL A 84 -3.53 1.42 0.57
C VAL A 84 -3.56 -0.07 0.21
N THR A 85 -2.91 -0.91 1.01
CA THR A 85 -2.80 -2.34 0.70
C THR A 85 -2.46 -3.20 1.91
N LYS A 86 -2.40 -4.52 1.72
CA LYS A 86 -1.84 -5.45 2.70
C LYS A 86 -0.32 -5.29 2.78
N PRO A 87 0.34 -5.67 3.88
CA PRO A 87 1.78 -5.50 4.07
C PRO A 87 2.64 -6.51 3.26
N GLY A 88 2.25 -6.86 2.03
CA GLY A 88 2.97 -7.80 1.18
C GLY A 88 4.33 -7.28 0.76
N SER A 89 5.38 -8.10 0.95
CA SER A 89 6.77 -7.68 0.76
C SER A 89 7.07 -7.10 -0.63
N LEU A 90 6.48 -7.65 -1.69
CA LEU A 90 6.67 -7.14 -3.06
C LEU A 90 6.10 -5.73 -3.21
N THR A 91 4.83 -5.55 -2.85
CA THR A 91 4.14 -4.25 -2.96
C THR A 91 4.77 -3.20 -2.05
N VAL A 92 5.16 -3.57 -0.83
CA VAL A 92 5.89 -2.67 0.09
C VAL A 92 7.20 -2.24 -0.55
N SER A 93 7.99 -3.19 -1.05
CA SER A 93 9.24 -2.94 -1.77
C SER A 93 9.06 -1.98 -2.95
N GLU A 94 8.09 -2.25 -3.83
CA GLU A 94 7.80 -1.44 -5.00
C GLU A 94 7.42 -0.01 -4.58
N SER A 95 6.51 0.14 -3.62
CA SER A 95 6.05 1.45 -3.13
C SER A 95 7.20 2.30 -2.58
N LEU A 96 8.09 1.68 -1.80
CA LEU A 96 9.27 2.35 -1.27
C LEU A 96 10.24 2.76 -2.37
N ALA A 97 10.42 1.91 -3.39
CA ALA A 97 11.28 2.18 -4.54
C ALA A 97 10.83 3.39 -5.37
N ILE A 98 9.53 3.66 -5.42
CA ILE A 98 8.96 4.77 -6.22
C ILE A 98 8.47 5.96 -5.40
N GLY A 99 8.75 6.01 -4.08
CA GLY A 99 8.50 7.21 -3.30
C GLY A 99 7.11 7.32 -2.69
N ARG A 100 6.37 6.20 -2.56
CA ARG A 100 4.94 6.24 -2.24
C ARG A 100 4.66 5.81 -0.81
N PRO A 101 4.08 6.71 0.01
CA PRO A 101 3.59 6.39 1.34
C PRO A 101 2.60 5.22 1.31
N LEU A 102 2.71 4.37 2.32
CA LEU A 102 1.87 3.19 2.50
C LEU A 102 0.85 3.39 3.61
N LEU A 103 -0.38 2.94 3.40
CA LEU A 103 -1.35 2.71 4.46
C LEU A 103 -1.67 1.21 4.51
N LEU A 104 -1.10 0.53 5.50
CA LEU A 104 -1.06 -0.93 5.57
C LEU A 104 -2.20 -1.50 6.39
N GLY A 105 -2.93 -2.44 5.82
CA GLY A 105 -3.89 -3.26 6.54
C GLY A 105 -3.24 -4.34 7.40
N PRO A 106 -4.05 -5.16 8.10
CA PRO A 106 -3.53 -6.27 8.88
C PRO A 106 -2.80 -7.30 8.00
N PRO A 107 -1.72 -7.91 8.52
CA PRO A 107 -0.98 -8.95 7.81
C PRO A 107 -1.78 -10.26 7.80
N LEU A 108 -1.39 -11.19 6.91
CA LEU A 108 -1.86 -12.56 6.99
C LEU A 108 -1.20 -13.27 8.20
N PRO A 109 -1.93 -14.09 8.97
CA PRO A 109 -1.36 -14.76 10.15
C PRO A 109 -0.06 -15.51 9.83
N GLY A 110 1.03 -15.21 10.53
CA GLY A 110 2.34 -15.86 10.35
C GLY A 110 3.12 -15.41 9.10
N GLN A 111 2.64 -14.42 8.35
CA GLN A 111 3.33 -13.83 7.21
C GLN A 111 3.29 -12.31 7.28
N GLU A 112 4.25 -11.61 6.67
CA GLU A 112 4.18 -10.15 6.44
C GLU A 112 4.19 -9.25 7.70
N GLU A 113 4.15 -9.81 8.92
CA GLU A 113 4.07 -9.07 10.20
C GLU A 113 5.22 -8.07 10.39
N GLY A 114 6.44 -8.44 9.97
CA GLY A 114 7.62 -7.59 10.10
C GLY A 114 7.63 -6.36 9.18
N ASN A 115 6.79 -6.33 8.14
CA ASN A 115 6.76 -5.21 7.19
C ASN A 115 6.04 -3.98 7.76
N ILE A 116 5.09 -4.17 8.67
CA ILE A 116 4.38 -3.06 9.34
C ILE A 116 5.34 -2.20 10.18
N PRO A 117 6.05 -2.73 11.18
CA PRO A 117 6.98 -1.92 11.98
C PRO A 117 8.09 -1.34 11.10
N PHE A 118 8.59 -2.09 10.09
CA PHE A 118 9.58 -1.55 9.16
C PHE A 118 9.11 -0.28 8.44
N VAL A 119 7.86 -0.25 7.96
CA VAL A 119 7.30 0.93 7.27
C VAL A 119 6.97 2.05 8.26
N CYS A 120 6.31 1.73 9.37
CA CYS A 120 5.85 2.70 10.36
C CYS A 120 7.01 3.36 11.12
N ASP A 121 7.98 2.59 11.60
CA ASP A 121 9.09 3.08 12.42
C ASP A 121 10.04 3.99 11.62
N ASN A 122 10.10 3.79 10.31
CA ASN A 122 10.85 4.67 9.40
C ASN A 122 10.01 5.85 8.86
N GLY A 123 8.76 5.98 9.30
CA GLY A 123 7.86 7.05 8.89
C GLY A 123 7.54 7.05 7.39
N ALA A 124 7.59 5.89 6.74
CA ALA A 124 7.29 5.70 5.31
C ALA A 124 5.80 5.35 5.07
N GLY A 125 5.01 5.27 6.13
CA GLY A 125 3.61 4.91 6.07
C GLY A 125 2.99 4.75 7.45
N MET A 126 1.74 4.30 7.47
CA MET A 126 0.96 4.01 8.67
C MET A 126 0.28 2.65 8.52
N ALA A 127 -0.26 2.11 9.61
CA ALA A 127 -1.03 0.88 9.59
C ALA A 127 -2.38 1.05 10.30
N TYR A 128 -3.40 0.32 9.82
CA TYR A 128 -4.75 0.30 10.37
C TYR A 128 -5.18 -1.13 10.73
N ARG A 129 -6.03 -1.24 11.74
CA ARG A 129 -6.63 -2.49 12.21
C ARG A 129 -7.97 -2.75 11.56
N ASP A 130 -8.70 -1.70 11.21
CA ASP A 130 -10.03 -1.78 10.59
C ASP A 130 -10.33 -0.62 9.64
N ALA A 131 -11.47 -0.72 8.95
CA ALA A 131 -11.89 0.26 7.97
C ALA A 131 -12.13 1.66 8.55
N THR A 132 -12.56 1.74 9.81
CA THR A 132 -12.76 3.03 10.50
C THR A 132 -11.41 3.71 10.71
N GLU A 133 -10.45 2.99 11.27
CA GLU A 133 -9.09 3.50 11.46
C GLU A 133 -8.42 3.82 10.11
N ALA A 134 -8.61 2.99 9.08
CA ALA A 134 -8.11 3.27 7.72
C ALA A 134 -8.62 4.63 7.20
N SER A 135 -9.92 4.90 7.35
CA SER A 135 -10.53 6.15 6.88
C SER A 135 -9.99 7.37 7.64
N MET A 136 -9.80 7.28 8.96
CA MET A 136 -9.27 8.36 9.78
C MET A 136 -7.80 8.65 9.45
N LEU A 137 -6.99 7.60 9.31
CA LEU A 137 -5.57 7.74 8.98
C LEU A 137 -5.38 8.32 7.59
N LEU A 138 -6.12 7.80 6.60
CA LEU A 138 -6.07 8.34 5.24
C LEU A 138 -6.51 9.82 5.22
N ASP A 139 -7.58 10.16 5.92
CA ASP A 139 -8.03 11.55 6.04
C ASP A 139 -6.96 12.46 6.64
N GLY A 140 -6.26 12.00 7.68
CA GLY A 140 -5.12 12.70 8.27
C GLY A 140 -3.95 12.85 7.30
N MET A 141 -3.58 11.79 6.57
CA MET A 141 -2.51 11.79 5.57
C MET A 141 -2.80 12.79 4.45
N LEU A 142 -4.04 12.86 3.97
CA LEU A 142 -4.45 13.76 2.88
C LEU A 142 -4.68 15.20 3.35
N ALA A 143 -4.71 15.44 4.67
CA ALA A 143 -4.96 16.76 5.23
C ALA A 143 -3.84 17.75 5.00
N ASP A 144 -2.62 17.23 5.00
CA ASP A 144 -1.38 17.97 4.94
C ASP A 144 -0.51 17.40 3.81
N PRO A 145 -0.60 17.99 2.60
CA PRO A 145 0.21 17.57 1.46
C PRO A 145 1.71 17.66 1.71
N ALA A 146 2.18 18.56 2.60
CA ALA A 146 3.60 18.67 2.93
C ALA A 146 4.05 17.47 3.76
N SER A 147 3.30 17.13 4.82
CA SER A 147 3.54 15.92 5.61
C SER A 147 3.48 14.65 4.74
N LEU A 148 2.54 14.59 3.81
CA LEU A 148 2.44 13.45 2.88
C LEU A 148 3.66 13.33 1.97
N TRP A 149 4.11 14.46 1.42
CA TRP A 149 5.31 14.52 0.61
C TRP A 149 6.55 14.09 1.39
N GLU A 150 6.72 14.57 2.62
CA GLU A 150 7.81 14.17 3.52
C GLU A 150 7.80 12.67 3.79
N MET A 151 6.62 12.08 4.01
CA MET A 151 6.45 10.63 4.17
C MET A 151 6.95 9.88 2.93
N GLY A 152 6.68 10.42 1.74
CA GLY A 152 7.22 9.91 0.47
C GLY A 152 8.74 10.00 0.40
N GLN A 153 9.33 11.10 0.89
CA GLN A 153 10.79 11.28 0.92
C GLN A 153 11.48 10.29 1.88
N ARG A 154 10.82 9.92 2.99
CA ARG A 154 11.33 8.91 3.94
C ARG A 154 11.42 7.50 3.37
N THR A 155 10.77 7.24 2.23
CA THR A 155 10.91 5.95 1.54
C THR A 155 12.28 5.76 0.88
N PHE A 156 12.93 6.85 0.44
CA PHE A 156 14.14 6.79 -0.40
C PHE A 156 15.33 6.13 0.31
N PRO A 157 15.64 6.45 1.59
CA PRO A 157 16.70 5.75 2.33
C PRO A 157 16.43 4.26 2.52
N LEU A 158 15.17 3.83 2.46
CA LEU A 158 14.75 2.44 2.67
C LEU A 158 14.89 1.59 1.39
N ARG A 159 15.27 2.21 0.27
CA ARG A 159 15.38 1.55 -1.06
C ARG A 159 16.49 0.51 -1.15
N HIS A 160 17.22 0.25 -0.08
CA HIS A 160 18.15 -0.87 -0.01
C HIS A 160 17.40 -2.18 0.26
N LEU A 161 16.84 -2.71 -0.82
CA LEU A 161 16.36 -4.08 -0.98
C LEU A 161 17.51 -5.08 -0.96
N LYS A 162 18.27 -5.15 0.14
CA LYS A 162 19.19 -6.26 0.40
C LYS A 162 18.44 -7.53 0.80
N ALA A 163 17.24 -7.80 0.28
CA ALA A 163 16.55 -9.06 0.56
C ALA A 163 17.21 -10.18 -0.25
N THR A 164 17.40 -9.97 -1.56
CA THR A 164 18.11 -10.92 -2.40
C THR A 164 19.58 -11.05 -2.00
N GLU A 165 20.28 -9.94 -1.73
CA GLU A 165 21.68 -9.98 -1.25
C GLU A 165 21.80 -10.65 0.13
N ARG A 166 20.95 -10.34 1.12
CA ARG A 166 21.01 -11.00 2.44
C ARG A 166 20.62 -12.48 2.37
N VAL A 167 19.68 -12.85 1.51
CA VAL A 167 19.36 -14.26 1.27
C VAL A 167 20.55 -14.95 0.59
N LEU A 168 21.21 -14.30 -0.36
CA LEU A 168 22.41 -14.84 -1.01
C LEU A 168 23.56 -14.98 0.01
N ASP A 169 23.83 -13.96 0.81
CA ASP A 169 24.86 -13.96 1.85
C ASP A 169 24.55 -15.02 2.92
N LEU A 170 23.29 -15.17 3.32
CA LEU A 170 22.85 -16.19 4.27
C LEU A 170 23.02 -17.59 3.70
N VAL A 171 22.54 -17.83 2.47
CA VAL A 171 22.71 -19.11 1.77
C VAL A 171 24.19 -19.44 1.58
N GLN A 172 25.02 -18.47 1.18
CA GLN A 172 26.48 -18.63 1.08
C GLN A 172 27.10 -18.97 2.43
N SER A 173 26.71 -18.28 3.51
CA SER A 173 27.23 -18.55 4.86
C SER A 173 26.84 -19.94 5.38
N LEU A 174 25.64 -20.43 5.07
CA LEU A 174 25.16 -21.77 5.43
C LEU A 174 25.88 -22.84 4.62
N VAL A 175 26.09 -22.62 3.32
CA VAL A 175 26.84 -23.52 2.43
C VAL A 175 28.32 -23.57 2.82
N MET A 176 28.92 -22.45 3.25
CA MET A 176 30.30 -22.44 3.75
C MET A 176 30.43 -23.16 5.09
N LYS A 177 29.47 -23.00 6.01
CA LYS A 177 29.43 -23.75 7.29
C LYS A 177 29.22 -25.25 7.09
N SER A 178 28.41 -25.68 6.12
CA SER A 178 28.22 -27.11 5.83
C SER A 178 29.44 -27.75 5.15
N ARG A 179 30.34 -26.95 4.57
CA ARG A 179 31.59 -27.40 3.93
C ARG A 179 32.80 -27.46 4.87
N ASN A 180 32.69 -26.92 6.08
CA ASN A 180 33.73 -27.01 7.12
C ASN A 180 33.15 -27.63 8.40
N PRO A 181 33.13 -28.97 8.53
CA PRO A 181 32.49 -29.62 9.68
C PRO A 181 33.27 -29.54 11.01
N GLN A 182 34.43 -28.88 11.10
CA GLN A 182 35.22 -28.86 12.34
C GLN A 182 35.95 -27.53 12.60
N SER A 183 35.52 -26.84 13.64
CA SER A 183 36.35 -26.39 14.78
C SER A 183 35.46 -26.20 16.00
#